data_AF-A0A1B8AVZ5-F1
#
_entry.id   AF-A0A1B8AVZ5-F1
#
_cell.length_a   1.000
_cell.length_b   1.000
_cell.length_c   1.000
_cell.angle_alpha   90.00
_cell.angle_beta   90.00
_cell.angle_gamma   90.00
#
_symmetry.space_group_name_H-M   'P 1'
#
loop_
_entity.id
_entity.type
_entity.pdbx_description
1 polymer ?
#
loop_
_entity_poly.entity_id
_entity_poly.type
_entity_poly.pdbx_seq_one_letter_code
_entity_poly.pdbx_strand_id
1 'polypeptide(L)'
;MSSQNLYVATCKDRGTGGARHWILIMAEEGYLQATWYHSTGGPTQGKPYSAVIENKRFRSHGIEKCDFIGQISSKDKNKIKSAAQRTPARFCQRWVVNVLGALEKRGIVPEGTWSDWLAAMEVDPYSEDGAPVCESSSDDDGSDFSSINSSFSEDFKN
;
A
#
# COMPACT_ATOMS: atom_id res chain seq x y z
N MET A 1 -3.66 11.73 26.38
CA MET A 1 -2.67 11.14 25.45
C MET A 1 -2.90 11.77 24.10
N SER A 2 -1.88 12.29 23.44
CA SER A 2 -2.04 12.89 22.11
C SER A 2 -2.31 11.77 21.09
N SER A 3 -3.39 11.91 20.34
CA SER A 3 -3.72 11.03 19.22
C SER A 3 -3.43 11.76 17.92
N GLN A 4 -2.93 11.04 16.92
CA GLN A 4 -2.65 11.58 15.61
C GLN A 4 -3.62 10.98 14.60
N ASN A 5 -4.23 11.79 13.77
CA ASN A 5 -5.14 11.36 12.73
C ASN A 5 -4.35 11.04 11.45
N LEU A 6 -4.64 9.89 10.86
CA LEU A 6 -4.06 9.43 9.60
C LEU A 6 -5.05 9.68 8.46
N TYR A 7 -4.53 10.24 7.37
CA TYR A 7 -5.29 10.57 6.18
C TYR A 7 -4.54 10.10 4.93
N VAL A 8 -5.27 9.78 3.88
CA VAL A 8 -4.73 9.68 2.52
C VAL A 8 -5.19 10.91 1.76
N ALA A 9 -4.22 11.67 1.24
CA ALA A 9 -4.47 12.85 0.45
C ALA A 9 -4.24 12.56 -1.03
N THR A 10 -5.25 12.88 -1.84
CA THR A 10 -5.18 12.85 -3.30
C THR A 10 -4.88 14.25 -3.80
N CYS A 11 -3.77 14.40 -4.51
CA CYS A 11 -3.41 15.66 -5.16
C CYS A 11 -4.28 15.92 -6.40
N LYS A 12 -4.44 17.20 -6.73
CA LYS A 12 -5.08 17.64 -7.97
C LYS A 12 -4.38 17.04 -9.19
N ASP A 13 -5.17 16.75 -10.20
CA ASP A 13 -4.66 16.38 -11.53
C ASP A 13 -3.73 17.49 -12.04
N ARG A 14 -2.58 17.09 -12.57
CA ARG A 14 -1.59 18.00 -13.16
C ARG A 14 -1.93 18.35 -14.61
N GLY A 15 -3.04 17.83 -15.16
CA GLY A 15 -3.50 18.09 -16.51
C GLY A 15 -2.66 17.39 -17.59
N THR A 16 -1.72 16.54 -17.19
CA THR A 16 -0.83 15.80 -18.10
C THR A 16 -1.33 14.37 -18.39
N GLY A 17 -2.56 14.04 -17.99
CA GLY A 17 -3.14 12.70 -18.15
C GLY A 17 -2.44 11.61 -17.34
N GLY A 18 -1.63 11.99 -16.35
CA GLY A 18 -0.94 11.07 -15.46
C GLY A 18 -1.76 10.78 -14.20
N ALA A 19 -1.56 9.60 -13.63
CA ALA A 19 -2.28 9.19 -12.44
C ALA A 19 -2.03 10.13 -11.23
N ARG A 20 -3.07 10.36 -10.42
CA ARG A 20 -3.07 11.36 -9.34
C ARG A 20 -2.03 11.01 -8.27
N HIS A 21 -1.35 12.03 -7.75
CA HIS A 21 -0.33 11.81 -6.74
C HIS A 21 -0.97 11.60 -5.35
N TRP A 22 -0.73 10.45 -4.73
CA TRP A 22 -1.21 10.16 -3.37
C TRP A 22 -0.12 10.42 -2.33
N ILE A 23 -0.55 10.95 -1.19
CA ILE A 23 0.30 11.29 -0.04
C ILE A 23 -0.38 10.75 1.22
N LEU A 24 0.34 10.01 2.05
CA LEU A 24 -0.11 9.65 3.37
C LEU A 24 0.21 10.80 4.33
N ILE A 25 -0.80 11.33 5.02
CA ILE A 25 -0.66 12.50 5.90
C ILE A 25 -1.01 12.09 7.33
N MET A 26 -0.12 12.39 8.26
CA MET A 26 -0.35 12.20 9.69
C MET A 26 -0.33 13.56 10.37
N ALA A 27 -1.43 13.93 11.02
CA ALA A 27 -1.60 15.23 11.67
C ALA A 27 -2.14 15.05 13.08
N GLU A 28 -1.71 15.90 14.00
CA GLU A 28 -2.34 15.98 15.32
C GLU A 28 -3.64 16.79 15.24
N GLU A 29 -4.65 16.39 16.00
CA GLU A 29 -5.94 17.07 16.00
C GLU A 29 -5.78 18.53 16.45
N GLY A 30 -6.29 19.46 15.66
CA GLY A 30 -6.16 20.91 15.92
C GLY A 30 -4.84 21.53 15.45
N TYR A 31 -3.87 20.76 14.97
CA TYR A 31 -2.59 21.28 14.48
C TYR A 31 -2.62 21.57 12.97
N LEU A 32 -2.00 22.70 12.59
CA LEU A 32 -1.85 23.09 11.18
C LEU A 32 -0.68 22.38 10.47
N GLN A 33 0.17 21.69 11.23
CA GLN A 33 1.32 20.95 10.73
C GLN A 33 1.03 19.45 10.68
N ALA A 34 1.52 18.80 9.64
CA ALA A 34 1.38 17.38 9.41
C ALA A 34 2.68 16.79 8.84
N THR A 35 2.90 15.51 9.12
CA THR A 35 3.97 14.74 8.48
C THR A 35 3.41 14.09 7.22
N TRP A 36 4.02 14.39 6.09
CA TRP A 36 3.71 13.86 4.78
C TRP A 36 4.64 12.71 4.47
N TYR A 37 4.08 11.58 4.06
CA TYR A 37 4.81 10.43 3.55
C TYR A 37 4.35 10.16 2.12
N HIS A 38 5.28 10.17 1.18
CA HIS A 38 4.97 9.92 -0.22
C HIS A 38 6.16 9.34 -0.96
N SER A 39 5.91 8.70 -2.10
CA SER A 39 6.97 8.30 -3.00
C SER A 39 7.17 9.33 -4.11
N THR A 40 8.41 9.73 -4.34
CA THR A 40 8.82 10.66 -5.41
C THR A 40 9.76 9.95 -6.39
N GLY A 41 10.14 10.60 -7.48
CA GLY A 41 10.94 10.01 -8.55
C GLY A 41 10.08 9.29 -9.59
N GLY A 42 10.65 8.26 -10.20
CA GLY A 42 10.05 7.47 -11.26
C GLY A 42 10.47 7.90 -12.67
N PRO A 43 10.00 7.17 -13.70
CA PRO A 43 10.33 7.41 -15.10
C PRO A 43 10.00 8.83 -15.56
N THR A 44 8.92 9.40 -15.03
CA THR A 44 8.49 10.78 -15.30
C THR A 44 9.47 11.85 -14.82
N GLN A 45 10.30 11.54 -13.83
CA GLN A 45 11.31 12.45 -13.28
C GLN A 45 12.73 12.04 -13.66
N GLY A 46 12.91 10.96 -14.42
CA GLY A 46 14.21 10.40 -14.79
C GLY A 46 15.05 9.97 -13.57
N LYS A 47 14.41 9.64 -12.45
CA LYS A 47 15.08 9.30 -11.18
C LYS A 47 14.51 8.00 -10.60
N PRO A 48 15.30 7.23 -9.83
CA PRO A 48 14.77 6.09 -9.11
C PRO A 48 13.68 6.53 -8.13
N TYR A 49 12.69 5.67 -7.91
CA TYR A 49 11.67 5.92 -6.90
C TYR A 49 12.31 6.00 -5.51
N SER A 50 11.87 6.98 -4.72
CA SER A 50 12.33 7.16 -3.34
C SER A 50 11.17 7.51 -2.42
N ALA A 51 11.16 6.96 -1.21
CA ALA A 51 10.19 7.30 -0.18
C ALA A 51 10.70 8.52 0.58
N VAL A 52 9.87 9.57 0.61
CA VAL A 52 10.21 10.87 1.19
C VAL A 52 9.27 11.16 2.36
N ILE A 53 9.83 11.73 3.42
CA ILE A 53 9.11 12.12 4.63
C ILE A 53 9.38 13.59 4.88
N GLU A 54 8.33 14.41 4.85
CA GLU A 54 8.42 15.86 5.02
C GLU A 54 7.48 16.34 6.12
N ASN A 55 7.86 17.40 6.83
CA ASN A 55 6.94 18.12 7.71
C ASN A 55 6.41 19.34 6.98
N LYS A 56 5.11 19.32 6.65
CA LYS A 56 4.44 20.38 5.88
C LYS A 56 3.10 20.74 6.52
N ARG A 57 2.42 21.74 5.95
CA ARG A 57 1.07 22.11 6.42
C ARG A 57 0.08 21.00 6.06
N PHE A 58 -0.91 20.76 6.92
CA PHE A 58 -1.95 19.76 6.67
C PHE A 58 -2.72 20.05 5.37
N ARG A 59 -3.10 21.32 5.17
CA ARG A 59 -3.72 21.78 3.92
C ARG A 59 -2.68 22.44 3.04
N SER A 60 -2.59 21.97 1.79
CA SER A 60 -1.76 22.56 0.74
C SER A 60 -2.60 22.76 -0.53
N HIS A 61 -2.30 23.79 -1.31
CA HIS A 61 -3.04 24.14 -2.53
C HIS A 61 -3.11 23.03 -3.58
N GLY A 62 -2.12 22.12 -3.56
CA GLY A 62 -2.04 20.97 -4.45
C GLY A 62 -2.85 19.75 -4.02
N ILE A 63 -3.39 19.74 -2.80
CA ILE A 63 -4.27 18.66 -2.32
C ILE A 63 -5.70 18.96 -2.75
N GLU A 64 -6.34 17.98 -3.39
CA GLU A 64 -7.74 18.06 -3.80
C GLU A 64 -8.65 17.50 -2.71
N LYS A 65 -8.29 16.32 -2.19
CA LYS A 65 -9.08 15.57 -1.22
C LYS A 65 -8.19 14.99 -0.13
N CYS A 66 -8.68 14.98 1.11
CA CYS A 66 -8.08 14.24 2.22
C CYS A 66 -9.13 13.29 2.79
N ASP A 67 -8.90 11.99 2.68
CA ASP A 67 -9.75 10.95 3.24
C ASP A 67 -9.18 10.49 4.57
N PHE A 68 -10.00 10.52 5.62
CA PHE A 68 -9.62 10.05 6.95
C PHE A 68 -9.60 8.53 6.99
N ILE A 69 -8.49 7.96 7.47
CA ILE A 69 -8.30 6.51 7.59
C ILE A 69 -8.60 6.05 9.02
N GLY A 70 -8.08 6.78 10.01
CA GLY A 70 -8.19 6.37 11.38
C GLY A 70 -7.36 7.21 12.33
N GLN A 71 -7.65 7.05 13.61
CA GLN A 71 -6.88 7.68 14.68
C GLN A 71 -5.79 6.73 15.15
N ILE A 72 -4.57 7.25 15.25
CA ILE A 72 -3.36 6.55 15.60
C ILE A 72 -2.88 7.03 16.97
N SER A 73 -2.54 6.08 17.84
CA SER A 73 -1.89 6.41 19.10
C SER A 73 -0.49 6.97 18.86
N SER A 74 -0.07 7.96 19.65
CA SER A 74 1.32 8.47 19.59
C SER A 74 2.38 7.37 19.74
N LYS A 75 2.05 6.24 20.39
CA LYS A 75 2.94 5.07 20.51
C LYS A 75 3.21 4.38 19.17
N ASP A 76 2.28 4.48 18.23
CA ASP A 76 2.33 3.81 16.92
C ASP A 76 2.90 4.69 15.81
N LYS A 77 3.16 5.98 16.10
CA LYS A 77 3.80 6.93 15.17
C LYS A 77 5.09 6.37 14.53
N ASN A 78 5.94 5.76 15.34
CA ASN A 78 7.19 5.17 14.87
C ASN A 78 6.95 3.92 14.02
N LYS A 79 5.84 3.22 14.22
CA LYS A 79 5.46 2.07 13.38
C LYS A 79 5.05 2.53 11.99
N ILE A 80 4.34 3.66 11.87
CA ILE A 80 4.00 4.28 10.57
C ILE A 80 5.26 4.68 9.82
N LYS A 81 6.15 5.44 10.47
CA LYS A 81 7.43 5.83 9.87
C LYS A 81 8.23 4.61 9.40
N SER A 82 8.29 3.58 10.24
CA SER A 82 8.99 2.33 9.92
C SER A 82 8.35 1.57 8.76
N ALA A 83 7.02 1.53 8.68
CA ALA A 83 6.29 0.89 7.57
C ALA A 83 6.53 1.64 6.25
N ALA A 84 6.45 2.97 6.28
CA ALA A 84 6.74 3.82 5.13
C ALA A 84 8.18 3.60 4.60
N GLN A 85 9.17 3.56 5.49
CA GLN A 85 10.58 3.38 5.10
C GLN A 85 10.91 1.96 4.62
N ARG A 86 10.23 0.94 5.15
CA ARG A 86 10.42 -0.46 4.72
C ARG A 86 9.72 -0.78 3.40
N THR A 87 8.69 -0.02 3.05
CA THR A 87 7.93 -0.26 1.82
C THR A 87 8.74 0.22 0.63
N PRO A 88 9.08 -0.66 -0.33
CA PRO A 88 9.86 -0.28 -1.51
C PRO A 88 9.18 0.88 -2.26
N ALA A 89 9.93 1.95 -2.48
CA ALA A 89 9.45 3.10 -3.22
C ALA A 89 9.07 2.69 -4.64
N ARG A 90 7.83 2.98 -5.04
CA ARG A 90 7.21 2.61 -6.30
C ARG A 90 6.26 3.73 -6.73
N PHE A 91 5.45 3.49 -7.75
CA PHE A 91 4.34 4.36 -8.10
C PHE A 91 3.55 4.79 -6.85
N CYS A 92 3.32 6.10 -6.70
CA CYS A 92 2.93 6.69 -5.43
C CYS A 92 1.64 6.11 -4.84
N GLN A 93 0.65 5.77 -5.66
CA GLN A 93 -0.59 5.14 -5.20
C GLN A 93 -0.33 3.71 -4.69
N ARG A 94 0.39 2.89 -5.49
CA ARG A 94 0.80 1.52 -5.11
C ARG A 94 1.66 1.50 -3.84
N TRP A 95 2.53 2.50 -3.67
CA TRP A 95 3.32 2.66 -2.46
C TRP A 95 2.42 2.94 -1.24
N VAL A 96 1.47 3.88 -1.34
CA VAL A 96 0.51 4.17 -0.25
C VAL A 96 -0.31 2.93 0.10
N VAL A 97 -0.86 2.23 -0.89
CA VAL A 97 -1.62 0.99 -0.68
C VAL A 97 -0.77 -0.06 0.05
N ASN A 98 0.46 -0.30 -0.38
CA ASN A 98 1.35 -1.25 0.31
C ASN A 98 1.67 -0.85 1.76
N VAL A 99 1.84 0.46 2.02
CA VAL A 99 2.01 0.96 3.39
C VAL A 99 0.75 0.69 4.21
N LEU A 100 -0.45 0.97 3.68
CA LEU A 100 -1.72 0.70 4.36
C LEU A 100 -1.87 -0.79 4.68
N GLY A 101 -1.58 -1.69 3.74
CA GLY A 101 -1.60 -3.14 3.99
C GLY A 101 -0.59 -3.58 5.06
N ALA A 102 0.58 -2.95 5.13
CA ALA A 102 1.55 -3.22 6.19
C ALA A 102 1.09 -2.69 7.57
N LEU A 103 0.30 -1.62 7.61
CA LEU A 103 -0.30 -1.08 8.84
C LEU A 103 -1.50 -1.89 9.30
N GLU A 104 -2.32 -2.36 8.36
CA GLU A 104 -3.51 -3.18 8.60
C GLU A 104 -3.11 -4.52 9.21
N LYS A 105 -2.10 -5.20 8.63
CA LYS A 105 -1.50 -6.43 9.19
C LYS A 105 -0.96 -6.28 10.62
N ARG A 106 -0.73 -5.04 11.08
CA ARG A 106 -0.24 -4.72 12.43
C ARG A 106 -1.35 -4.22 13.35
N GLY A 107 -2.60 -4.19 12.89
CA GLY A 107 -3.75 -3.66 13.62
C GLY A 107 -3.67 -2.15 13.91
N ILE A 108 -2.91 -1.40 13.10
CA ILE A 108 -2.73 0.05 13.29
C ILE A 108 -3.85 0.84 12.58
N VAL A 109 -4.33 0.34 11.45
CA VAL A 109 -5.46 0.88 10.71
C VAL A 109 -6.60 -0.14 10.68
N PRO A 110 -7.85 0.29 10.45
CA PRO A 110 -8.99 -0.62 10.36
C PRO A 110 -8.80 -1.67 9.25
N GLU A 111 -9.32 -2.88 9.48
CA GLU A 111 -9.39 -3.92 8.45
C GLU A 111 -10.31 -3.49 7.31
N GLY A 112 -9.93 -3.83 6.07
CA GLY A 112 -10.60 -3.41 4.85
C GLY A 112 -9.98 -2.16 4.21
N THR A 113 -9.21 -1.37 4.97
CA THR A 113 -8.58 -0.15 4.47
C THR A 113 -7.71 -0.45 3.25
N TRP A 114 -6.90 -1.52 3.30
CA TRP A 114 -6.04 -1.84 2.18
C TRP A 114 -6.83 -2.16 0.90
N SER A 115 -7.86 -3.00 1.02
CA SER A 115 -8.70 -3.42 -0.10
C SER A 115 -9.45 -2.25 -0.74
N ASP A 116 -10.00 -1.34 0.07
CA ASP A 116 -10.72 -0.16 -0.41
C ASP A 116 -9.81 0.76 -1.23
N TRP A 117 -8.59 1.01 -0.74
CA TRP A 117 -7.62 1.86 -1.44
C TRP A 117 -6.95 1.16 -2.63
N LEU A 118 -6.85 -0.16 -2.61
CA LEU A 118 -6.41 -0.93 -3.77
C LEU A 118 -7.42 -0.82 -4.91
N ALA A 119 -8.73 -0.89 -4.62
CA ALA A 119 -9.78 -0.74 -5.62
C ALA A 119 -9.87 0.68 -6.19
N ALA A 120 -9.50 1.70 -5.39
CA ALA A 120 -9.44 3.09 -5.82
C ALA A 120 -8.16 3.45 -6.60
N MET A 121 -7.19 2.54 -6.70
CA MET A 121 -5.92 2.78 -7.36
C MET A 121 -6.12 2.90 -8.88
N GLU A 122 -5.56 3.96 -9.45
CA GLU A 122 -5.52 4.16 -10.90
C GLU A 122 -4.43 3.27 -11.52
N VAL A 123 -4.63 2.87 -12.78
CA VAL A 123 -3.68 2.03 -13.52
C VAL A 123 -2.34 2.76 -13.64
N ASP A 124 -1.25 2.13 -13.20
CA ASP A 124 0.10 2.67 -13.33
C ASP A 124 0.54 2.60 -14.80
N PRO A 125 0.65 3.74 -15.51
CA PRO A 125 1.00 3.73 -16.93
C PRO A 125 2.47 3.38 -17.19
N TYR A 126 3.29 3.22 -16.14
CA TYR A 126 4.73 2.93 -16.21
C TYR A 126 5.12 1.57 -15.64
N SER A 127 4.16 0.78 -15.16
CA SER A 127 4.40 -0.61 -14.78
C SER A 127 4.18 -1.50 -16.00
N GLU A 128 5.24 -2.13 -16.50
CA GLU A 128 5.09 -3.32 -17.37
C GLU A 128 4.52 -4.54 -16.59
N ASP A 129 4.07 -4.36 -15.34
CA ASP A 129 3.35 -5.34 -14.51
C ASP A 129 1.84 -5.43 -14.80
N GLY A 130 1.24 -4.52 -15.60
CA GLY A 130 -0.15 -4.67 -16.08
C GLY A 130 -1.27 -4.89 -15.03
N ALA A 131 -1.14 -4.46 -13.77
CA ALA A 131 -2.20 -4.68 -12.77
C ALA A 131 -3.40 -3.75 -13.04
N PRO A 132 -4.61 -4.31 -13.26
CA PRO A 132 -5.32 -5.04 -12.21
C PRO A 132 -5.86 -6.42 -12.64
N VAL A 133 -5.79 -7.41 -11.75
CA VAL A 133 -6.82 -8.46 -11.68
C VAL A 133 -7.10 -8.76 -10.21
N CYS A 134 -8.26 -8.33 -9.73
CA CYS A 134 -8.94 -9.03 -8.65
C CYS A 134 -9.47 -10.33 -9.23
N GLU A 135 -8.75 -11.44 -9.09
CA GLU A 135 -9.35 -12.77 -9.25
C GLU A 135 -9.72 -13.27 -7.87
N SER A 136 -10.93 -12.86 -7.46
CA SER A 136 -11.70 -13.60 -6.47
C SER A 136 -12.30 -14.80 -7.19
N SER A 137 -11.64 -15.95 -7.13
CA SER A 137 -12.26 -17.23 -7.43
C SER A 137 -11.93 -18.19 -6.31
N SER A 138 -12.76 -18.12 -5.29
CA SER A 138 -13.06 -19.25 -4.43
C SER A 138 -13.58 -20.37 -5.32
N ASP A 139 -12.91 -21.51 -5.35
CA ASP A 139 -13.56 -22.82 -5.45
C ASP A 139 -12.65 -23.87 -4.81
N ASP A 140 -13.20 -24.40 -3.73
CA ASP A 140 -12.86 -25.63 -3.03
C ASP A 140 -12.81 -26.81 -4.02
N ASP A 141 -11.75 -27.63 -4.01
CA ASP A 141 -11.95 -29.07 -3.89
C ASP A 141 -10.71 -29.76 -3.31
N GLY A 142 -10.99 -30.63 -2.36
CA GLY A 142 -10.06 -31.22 -1.43
C GLY A 142 -9.18 -32.31 -2.04
N SER A 143 -8.02 -32.43 -1.40
CA SER A 143 -7.22 -33.63 -1.16
C SER A 143 -7.74 -34.96 -1.74
N ASP A 144 -6.86 -35.67 -2.45
CA ASP A 144 -6.41 -36.95 -1.88
C ASP A 144 -4.97 -37.30 -2.24
N PHE A 145 -4.29 -37.79 -1.21
CA PHE A 145 -2.88 -38.09 -1.12
C PHE A 145 -2.80 -39.61 -0.97
N SER A 146 -2.39 -40.34 -2.01
CA SER A 146 -2.10 -41.77 -1.87
C SER A 146 -0.63 -42.04 -2.17
N SER A 147 0.17 -41.84 -1.12
CA SER A 147 1.21 -42.73 -0.60
C SER A 147 1.80 -43.81 -1.50
N ILE A 148 3.12 -43.73 -1.67
CA ILE A 148 4.13 -44.76 -1.36
C ILE A 148 3.65 -46.22 -1.44
N ASN A 149 4.26 -46.98 -2.36
CA ASN A 149 4.85 -48.27 -1.97
C ASN A 149 6.02 -48.64 -2.88
N SER A 150 7.21 -48.57 -2.30
CA SER A 150 8.38 -49.32 -2.73
C SER A 150 8.12 -50.80 -2.40
N SER A 151 8.17 -51.70 -3.38
CA SER A 151 8.48 -53.09 -3.10
C SER A 151 9.12 -53.79 -4.30
N PHE A 152 10.12 -54.56 -3.91
CA PHE A 152 11.09 -55.34 -4.66
C PHE A 152 10.57 -56.77 -4.90
N SER A 153 11.30 -57.53 -5.73
CA SER A 153 11.14 -58.96 -6.12
C SER A 153 10.02 -59.26 -7.12
N GLU A 154 10.12 -60.20 -8.06
CA GLU A 154 11.18 -61.01 -8.67
C GLU A 154 10.45 -61.81 -9.79
N ASP A 155 11.20 -62.22 -10.81
CA ASP A 155 11.00 -63.47 -11.57
C ASP A 155 9.92 -63.67 -12.67
N PHE A 156 10.47 -64.25 -13.77
CA PHE A 156 9.93 -65.21 -14.74
C PHE A 156 9.07 -64.77 -15.95
N LYS A 157 9.77 -64.70 -17.10
CA LYS A 157 9.64 -65.60 -18.28
C LYS A 157 8.32 -65.58 -19.08
N ASN A 158 8.40 -65.10 -20.32
CA ASN A 158 8.28 -65.96 -21.52
C ASN A 158 8.94 -65.34 -22.74
#